data_AF-A0A519D5Y8-F1
#
_entry.id   AF-A0A519D5Y8-F1
#
_cell.length_a   1.000
_cell.length_b   1.000
_cell.length_c   1.000
_cell.angle_alpha   90.00
_cell.angle_beta   90.00
_cell.angle_gamma   90.00
#
_symmetry.space_group_name_H-M   'P 1'
#
loop_
_entity.id
_entity.type
_entity.pdbx_description
1 polymer ?
#
loop_
_entity_poly.entity_id
_entity_poly.type
_entity_poly.pdbx_seq_one_letter_code
_entity_poly.pdbx_strand_id
1 'polypeptide(L)'
;MAVDMMASDISFEERMEARKAEQFARLDKLNNIGVMMILLATLWMMIPKLMASVAGTSALLPELGPALLMLTWAFFIQDLMDDGALTNSRVGGATAVLWLPLMVIGTWTINDSLGPMIGGIGCMGIAYLLYRESRQRLKAGWEIIRYRAVMGGLGLVMSLSLFVVEPPVGSILWIDLGLVGLGLYLVISDSVGGDDKRELRKEFKKSLDHAQTRLLQLKSEGVVVDQASSLITTAGEEGHIDPDLGLKLIHEALDDIERTLAMSEDVEAIKDDAYAAVEEAENIAPTAARPRSALVQGDREVELGSLREGEMLYRQAKIRAGEVIEWWAKADKAIIKAKNLISGLDGEQSLHLKEILKESQEKLDAEKPKLAYEFAITIPEQVEAIGEAVENAEEAVKEAERILEGVDGLDTSLWNERMSAATTALSKGSHALARGLSDSVVRDISSEREAMEDVRRARRQKKKLSAKWANRPDAEEWKARWDELSSAADEKQWSHAATLLKRLVDDLDSETESDEEAEELLQFVKDEWRILRNQLEASGIKVGDEQRRDCEASVGDAESAHGLSDWQGCLEALGKADDLMERLRRRV
;
A
#
# COMPACT_ATOMS: atom_id res chain seq x y z
N MET A 1 -1.05 -52.60 21.64
CA MET A 1 -2.16 -53.41 21.10
C MET A 1 -2.47 -53.10 19.63
N ALA A 2 -2.73 -51.85 19.21
CA ALA A 2 -2.89 -51.53 17.76
C ALA A 2 -1.56 -51.62 16.97
N VAL A 3 -0.43 -51.25 17.59
CA VAL A 3 0.91 -51.36 16.98
C VAL A 3 1.37 -52.82 16.86
N ASP A 4 1.03 -53.67 17.84
CA ASP A 4 1.33 -55.11 17.78
C ASP A 4 0.48 -55.87 16.76
N MET A 5 -0.79 -55.44 16.54
CA MET A 5 -1.65 -56.00 15.49
C MET A 5 -1.15 -55.63 14.09
N MET A 6 -0.76 -54.37 13.85
CA MET A 6 -0.13 -53.95 12.58
C MET A 6 1.19 -54.67 12.32
N ALA A 7 2.04 -54.86 13.35
CA ALA A 7 3.28 -55.62 13.21
C ALA A 7 3.02 -57.11 12.92
N SER A 8 1.95 -57.70 13.48
CA SER A 8 1.59 -59.10 13.20
C SER A 8 1.03 -59.28 11.78
N ASP A 9 0.25 -58.33 11.29
CA ASP A 9 -0.30 -58.35 9.92
C ASP A 9 0.80 -58.14 8.88
N ILE A 10 1.72 -57.18 9.09
CA ILE A 10 2.91 -57.00 8.25
C ILE A 10 3.77 -58.27 8.26
N SER A 11 3.97 -58.90 9.41
CA SER A 11 4.72 -60.16 9.49
C SER A 11 4.02 -61.34 8.81
N PHE A 12 2.68 -61.34 8.75
CA PHE A 12 1.90 -62.38 8.08
C PHE A 12 1.94 -62.17 6.56
N GLU A 13 1.84 -60.93 6.11
CA GLU A 13 1.91 -60.53 4.71
C GLU A 13 3.32 -60.77 4.14
N GLU A 14 4.38 -60.39 4.87
CA GLU A 14 5.77 -60.72 4.54
C GLU A 14 6.02 -62.23 4.53
N ARG A 15 5.44 -63.00 5.46
CA ARG A 15 5.54 -64.48 5.44
C ARG A 15 4.77 -65.10 4.28
N MET A 16 3.63 -64.51 3.89
CA MET A 16 2.85 -64.93 2.73
C MET A 16 3.59 -64.63 1.43
N GLU A 17 4.18 -63.45 1.31
CA GLU A 17 5.02 -63.05 0.18
C GLU A 17 6.29 -63.89 0.10
N ALA A 18 6.97 -64.14 1.23
CA ALA A 18 8.12 -65.03 1.28
C ALA A 18 7.76 -66.48 0.90
N ARG A 19 6.60 -66.99 1.35
CA ARG A 19 6.11 -68.31 0.91
C ARG A 19 5.74 -68.33 -0.57
N LYS A 20 5.12 -67.28 -1.09
CA LYS A 20 4.83 -67.14 -2.52
C LYS A 20 6.13 -67.11 -3.33
N ALA A 21 7.11 -66.31 -2.92
CA ALA A 21 8.42 -66.23 -3.56
C ALA A 21 9.17 -67.57 -3.52
N GLU A 22 9.12 -68.29 -2.40
CA GLU A 22 9.72 -69.61 -2.28
C GLU A 22 8.99 -70.65 -3.15
N GLN A 23 7.65 -70.58 -3.24
CA GLN A 23 6.85 -71.40 -4.14
C GLN A 23 7.16 -71.10 -5.61
N PHE A 24 7.27 -69.82 -6.00
CA PHE A 24 7.69 -69.41 -7.34
C PHE A 24 9.11 -69.92 -7.67
N ALA A 25 10.06 -69.78 -6.75
CA ALA A 25 11.42 -70.28 -6.94
C ALA A 25 11.48 -71.82 -7.08
N ARG A 26 10.62 -72.55 -6.36
CA ARG A 26 10.49 -74.01 -6.51
C ARG A 26 9.85 -74.38 -7.84
N LEU A 27 8.80 -73.68 -8.25
CA LEU A 27 8.15 -73.86 -9.55
C LEU A 27 9.14 -73.57 -10.68
N ASP A 28 9.98 -72.54 -10.56
CA ASP A 28 10.92 -72.14 -11.60
C ASP A 28 12.07 -73.16 -11.73
N LYS A 29 12.51 -73.74 -10.62
CA LYS A 29 13.42 -74.90 -10.64
C LYS A 29 12.77 -76.12 -11.31
N LEU A 30 11.51 -76.43 -10.98
CA LEU A 30 10.78 -77.53 -11.62
C LEU A 30 10.59 -77.30 -13.11
N ASN A 31 10.35 -76.05 -13.51
CA ASN A 31 10.20 -75.64 -14.89
C ASN A 31 11.49 -75.84 -15.69
N ASN A 32 12.61 -75.34 -15.17
CA ASN A 32 13.91 -75.53 -15.80
C ASN A 32 14.29 -77.00 -15.92
N ILE A 33 13.97 -77.82 -14.92
CA ILE A 33 14.12 -79.29 -14.99
C ILE A 33 13.20 -79.86 -16.08
N GLY A 34 11.94 -79.43 -16.14
CA GLY A 34 10.98 -79.85 -17.16
C GLY A 34 11.44 -79.51 -18.58
N VAL A 35 11.93 -78.28 -18.81
CA VAL A 35 12.50 -77.85 -20.09
C VAL A 35 13.73 -78.69 -20.44
N MET A 36 14.63 -78.94 -19.50
CA MET A 36 15.78 -79.83 -19.76
C MET A 36 15.36 -81.27 -20.10
N MET A 37 14.33 -81.80 -19.42
CA MET A 37 13.78 -83.12 -19.72
C MET A 37 13.14 -83.18 -21.11
N ILE A 38 12.40 -82.14 -21.50
CA ILE A 38 11.82 -82.02 -22.84
C ILE A 38 12.94 -81.93 -23.89
N LEU A 39 13.97 -81.12 -23.66
CA LEU A 39 15.12 -81.02 -24.55
C LEU A 39 15.86 -82.36 -24.69
N LEU A 40 16.12 -83.06 -23.58
CA LEU A 40 16.71 -84.40 -23.60
C LEU A 40 15.82 -85.41 -24.35
N ALA A 41 14.50 -85.38 -24.14
CA ALA A 41 13.56 -86.22 -24.86
C ALA A 41 13.52 -85.89 -26.36
N THR A 42 13.57 -84.60 -26.74
CA THR A 42 13.65 -84.19 -28.16
C THR A 42 14.93 -84.69 -28.80
N LEU A 43 16.06 -84.57 -28.10
CA LEU A 43 17.36 -85.04 -28.56
C LEU A 43 17.34 -86.56 -28.74
N TRP A 44 16.78 -87.27 -27.76
CA TRP A 44 16.61 -88.73 -27.80
C TRP A 44 15.75 -89.19 -28.97
N MET A 45 14.66 -88.48 -29.27
CA MET A 45 13.82 -88.78 -30.44
C MET A 45 14.53 -88.42 -31.76
N MET A 46 15.34 -87.36 -31.78
CA MET A 46 16.02 -86.90 -33.00
C MET A 46 17.17 -87.80 -33.41
N ILE A 47 17.99 -88.30 -32.46
CA ILE A 47 19.21 -89.07 -32.76
C ILE A 47 18.98 -90.27 -33.70
N PRO A 48 18.05 -91.21 -33.45
CA PRO A 48 17.86 -92.35 -34.34
C PRO A 48 17.32 -91.94 -35.72
N LYS A 49 16.52 -90.87 -35.80
CA LYS A 49 15.96 -90.35 -37.06
C LYS A 49 17.01 -89.60 -37.90
N LEU A 50 17.86 -88.81 -37.24
CA LEU A 50 19.04 -88.19 -37.85
C LEU A 50 19.99 -89.25 -38.41
N MET A 51 20.25 -90.33 -37.66
CA MET A 51 21.07 -91.44 -38.15
C MET A 51 20.44 -92.17 -39.34
N ALA A 52 19.11 -92.40 -39.32
CA ALA A 52 18.39 -93.03 -40.43
C ALA A 52 18.37 -92.18 -41.72
N SER A 53 18.30 -90.86 -41.57
CA SER A 53 18.40 -89.91 -42.68
C SER A 53 19.81 -89.84 -43.26
N VAL A 54 20.85 -89.83 -42.43
CA VAL A 54 22.25 -89.86 -42.89
C VAL A 54 22.56 -91.17 -43.62
N ALA A 55 21.88 -92.25 -43.27
CA ALA A 55 21.91 -93.54 -43.97
C ALA A 55 21.05 -93.60 -45.25
N GLY A 56 20.34 -92.51 -45.61
CA GLY A 56 19.60 -92.37 -46.87
C GLY A 56 18.23 -93.07 -46.95
N THR A 57 17.65 -93.48 -45.80
CA THR A 57 16.44 -94.32 -45.77
C THR A 57 15.11 -93.59 -45.57
N SER A 58 15.10 -92.31 -45.16
CA SER A 58 13.87 -91.52 -44.99
C SER A 58 14.07 -90.02 -45.29
N ALA A 59 12.97 -89.34 -45.63
CA ALA A 59 12.94 -87.89 -45.78
C ALA A 59 12.86 -87.21 -44.40
N LEU A 60 13.78 -86.28 -44.12
CA LEU A 60 13.93 -85.61 -42.81
C LEU A 60 12.69 -84.81 -42.36
N LEU A 61 12.00 -84.16 -43.28
CA LEU A 61 11.05 -83.09 -42.94
C LEU A 61 9.80 -83.59 -42.19
N PRO A 62 9.10 -84.65 -42.63
CA PRO A 62 7.92 -85.17 -41.92
C PRO A 62 8.27 -85.78 -40.56
N GLU A 63 9.48 -86.33 -40.43
CA GLU A 63 9.91 -87.06 -39.23
C GLU A 63 10.40 -86.15 -38.09
N LEU A 64 10.77 -84.91 -38.42
CA LEU A 64 11.20 -83.85 -37.49
C LEU A 64 10.03 -83.10 -36.84
N GLY A 65 8.81 -83.20 -37.38
CA GLY A 65 7.62 -82.50 -36.88
C GLY A 65 7.40 -82.64 -35.36
N PRO A 66 7.40 -83.86 -34.79
CA PRO A 66 7.24 -84.06 -33.35
C PRO A 66 8.36 -83.44 -32.51
N ALA A 67 9.61 -83.41 -33.02
CA ALA A 67 10.74 -82.80 -32.32
C ALA A 67 10.65 -81.27 -32.33
N LEU A 68 10.23 -80.69 -33.46
CA LEU A 68 9.99 -79.26 -33.58
C LEU A 68 8.83 -78.81 -32.66
N LEU A 69 7.75 -79.60 -32.61
CA LEU A 69 6.63 -79.37 -31.68
C LEU A 69 7.08 -79.39 -30.22
N MET A 70 7.87 -80.38 -29.82
CA MET A 70 8.40 -80.46 -28.45
C MET A 70 9.32 -79.28 -28.11
N LEU A 71 10.11 -78.78 -29.06
CA LEU A 71 10.91 -77.56 -28.88
C LEU A 71 10.03 -76.31 -28.74
N THR A 72 8.95 -76.19 -29.54
CA THR A 72 7.99 -75.10 -29.35
C THR A 72 7.28 -75.16 -27.99
N TRP A 73 6.96 -76.37 -27.51
CA TRP A 73 6.39 -76.56 -26.17
C TRP A 73 7.36 -76.20 -25.05
N ALA A 74 8.65 -76.48 -25.19
CA ALA A 74 9.67 -76.07 -24.23
C ALA A 74 9.74 -74.54 -24.06
N PHE A 75 9.51 -73.78 -25.15
CA PHE A 75 9.46 -72.32 -25.11
C PHE A 75 8.19 -71.80 -24.42
N PHE A 76 7.02 -72.35 -24.75
CA PHE A 76 5.75 -71.93 -24.13
C PHE A 76 5.65 -72.24 -22.64
N ILE A 77 6.29 -73.31 -22.18
CA ILE A 77 6.34 -73.71 -20.77
C ILE A 77 7.06 -72.65 -19.90
N GLN A 78 8.02 -71.92 -20.46
CA GLN A 78 8.68 -70.80 -19.77
C GLN A 78 7.75 -69.58 -19.63
N ASP A 79 6.98 -69.27 -20.67
CA ASP A 79 6.05 -68.12 -20.70
C ASP A 79 4.76 -68.34 -19.86
N LEU A 80 4.46 -69.57 -19.45
CA LEU A 80 3.25 -69.94 -18.68
C LEU A 80 3.30 -69.54 -17.20
N MET A 81 4.47 -69.19 -16.67
CA MET A 81 4.70 -68.99 -15.23
C MET A 81 4.73 -67.54 -14.75
N ASP A 82 4.93 -66.58 -15.66
CA ASP A 82 4.98 -65.15 -15.35
C ASP A 82 3.65 -64.47 -15.73
N ASP A 83 3.01 -63.80 -14.76
CA ASP A 83 1.79 -63.00 -14.96
C ASP A 83 2.11 -61.57 -15.46
N GLY A 84 3.04 -61.43 -16.41
CA GLY A 84 3.43 -60.16 -17.03
C GLY A 84 2.54 -59.75 -18.22
N ALA A 85 2.52 -58.45 -18.57
CA ALA A 85 1.77 -57.96 -19.73
C ALA A 85 2.27 -58.57 -21.06
N LEU A 86 3.59 -58.77 -21.18
CA LEU A 86 4.22 -59.36 -22.37
C LEU A 86 3.91 -60.86 -22.51
N THR A 87 3.97 -61.61 -21.39
CA THR A 87 3.67 -63.05 -21.36
C THR A 87 2.18 -63.31 -21.58
N ASN A 88 1.31 -62.47 -20.99
CA ASN A 88 -0.14 -62.51 -21.25
C ASN A 88 -0.50 -62.23 -22.71
N SER A 89 0.24 -61.34 -23.38
CA SER A 89 0.08 -61.11 -24.82
C SER A 89 0.53 -62.31 -25.65
N ARG A 90 1.70 -62.90 -25.37
CA ARG A 90 2.22 -64.08 -26.08
C ARG A 90 1.37 -65.33 -25.91
N VAL A 91 1.08 -65.70 -24.66
CA VAL A 91 0.27 -66.90 -24.33
C VAL A 91 -1.19 -66.66 -24.73
N GLY A 92 -1.73 -65.48 -24.45
CA GLY A 92 -3.09 -65.10 -24.87
C GLY A 92 -3.26 -65.08 -26.38
N GLY A 93 -2.25 -64.61 -27.12
CA GLY A 93 -2.21 -64.63 -28.59
C GLY A 93 -2.09 -66.05 -29.15
N ALA A 94 -1.17 -66.87 -28.64
CA ALA A 94 -1.01 -68.26 -29.09
C ALA A 94 -2.28 -69.10 -28.83
N THR A 95 -2.89 -68.95 -27.66
CA THR A 95 -4.17 -69.61 -27.32
C THR A 95 -5.31 -69.10 -28.18
N ALA A 96 -5.36 -67.80 -28.52
CA ALA A 96 -6.33 -67.20 -29.45
C ALA A 96 -6.21 -67.77 -30.88
N VAL A 97 -4.98 -68.07 -31.34
CA VAL A 97 -4.72 -68.65 -32.66
C VAL A 97 -5.06 -70.14 -32.69
N LEU A 98 -4.70 -70.91 -31.66
CA LEU A 98 -4.70 -72.37 -31.70
C LEU A 98 -6.04 -73.04 -31.37
N TRP A 99 -6.93 -72.38 -30.63
CA TRP A 99 -8.17 -73.03 -30.18
C TRP A 99 -9.08 -73.45 -31.34
N LEU A 100 -9.26 -72.60 -32.36
CA LEU A 100 -10.20 -72.89 -33.45
C LEU A 100 -9.68 -74.01 -34.39
N PRO A 101 -8.40 -74.01 -34.82
CA PRO A 101 -7.86 -75.13 -35.61
C PRO A 101 -7.92 -76.47 -34.86
N LEU A 102 -7.63 -76.47 -33.56
CA LEU A 102 -7.69 -77.69 -32.75
C LEU A 102 -9.13 -78.19 -32.54
N MET A 103 -10.11 -77.28 -32.41
CA MET A 103 -11.53 -77.67 -32.41
C MET A 103 -11.91 -78.36 -33.72
N VAL A 104 -11.47 -77.82 -34.86
CA VAL A 104 -11.75 -78.39 -36.19
C VAL A 104 -11.05 -79.74 -36.40
N ILE A 105 -9.79 -79.90 -36.00
CA ILE A 105 -9.10 -81.21 -36.11
C ILE A 105 -9.81 -82.28 -35.24
N GLY A 106 -10.32 -81.86 -34.08
CA GLY A 106 -11.04 -82.76 -33.18
C GLY A 106 -12.33 -83.32 -33.76
N THR A 107 -13.03 -82.59 -34.66
CA THR A 107 -14.29 -83.06 -35.26
C THR A 107 -14.08 -84.15 -36.31
N TRP A 108 -12.90 -84.20 -36.94
CA TRP A 108 -12.60 -85.14 -38.04
C TRP A 108 -12.57 -86.60 -37.58
N THR A 109 -12.24 -86.84 -36.31
CA THR A 109 -12.12 -88.21 -35.74
C THR A 109 -13.39 -88.67 -35.01
N ILE A 110 -14.48 -87.90 -35.04
CA ILE A 110 -15.74 -88.23 -34.34
C ILE A 110 -16.39 -89.51 -34.88
N ASN A 111 -16.22 -89.79 -36.17
CA ASN A 111 -16.83 -90.96 -36.83
C ASN A 111 -15.89 -92.17 -36.94
N ASP A 112 -14.69 -92.09 -36.36
CA ASP A 112 -13.70 -93.16 -36.43
C ASP A 112 -13.86 -94.23 -35.32
N SER A 113 -13.01 -95.25 -35.35
CA SER A 113 -12.93 -96.25 -34.28
C SER A 113 -12.67 -95.62 -32.90
N LEU A 114 -13.01 -96.36 -31.82
CA LEU A 114 -12.95 -95.88 -30.43
C LEU A 114 -11.64 -95.17 -30.04
N GLY A 115 -10.49 -95.61 -30.55
CA GLY A 115 -9.19 -94.99 -30.25
C GLY A 115 -9.07 -93.55 -30.76
N PRO A 116 -9.09 -93.32 -32.09
CA PRO A 116 -9.09 -91.98 -32.69
C PRO A 116 -10.18 -91.05 -32.17
N MET A 117 -11.39 -91.57 -31.95
CA MET A 117 -12.52 -90.78 -31.42
C MET A 117 -12.24 -90.20 -30.03
N ILE A 118 -11.64 -90.98 -29.13
CA ILE A 118 -11.22 -90.49 -27.81
C ILE A 118 -10.16 -89.39 -27.94
N GLY A 119 -9.24 -89.54 -28.91
CA GLY A 119 -8.24 -88.51 -29.25
C GLY A 119 -8.89 -87.20 -29.70
N GLY A 120 -9.87 -87.27 -30.61
CA GLY A 120 -10.63 -86.11 -31.09
C GLY A 120 -11.36 -85.35 -30.00
N ILE A 121 -12.08 -86.09 -29.14
CA ILE A 121 -12.78 -85.51 -27.98
C ILE A 121 -11.77 -84.83 -27.04
N GLY A 122 -10.60 -85.44 -26.83
CA GLY A 122 -9.50 -84.83 -26.09
C GLY A 122 -9.01 -83.52 -26.71
N CYS A 123 -8.81 -83.48 -28.03
CA CYS A 123 -8.44 -82.27 -28.77
C CYS A 123 -9.48 -81.16 -28.63
N MET A 124 -10.77 -81.48 -28.74
CA MET A 124 -11.86 -80.50 -28.52
C MET A 124 -11.87 -79.97 -27.07
N GLY A 125 -11.63 -80.83 -26.09
CA GLY A 125 -11.51 -80.42 -24.68
C GLY A 125 -10.36 -79.44 -24.44
N ILE A 126 -9.18 -79.74 -25.00
CA ILE A 126 -8.01 -78.85 -24.93
C ILE A 126 -8.31 -77.52 -25.62
N ALA A 127 -8.91 -77.58 -26.81
CA ALA A 127 -9.24 -76.40 -27.58
C ALA A 127 -10.25 -75.47 -26.86
N TYR A 128 -11.24 -76.03 -26.15
CA TYR A 128 -12.10 -75.24 -25.27
C TYR A 128 -11.34 -74.55 -24.12
N LEU A 129 -10.37 -75.23 -23.51
CA LEU A 129 -9.52 -74.63 -22.47
C LEU A 129 -8.67 -73.48 -23.04
N LEU A 130 -8.09 -73.65 -24.24
CA LEU A 130 -7.35 -72.59 -24.92
C LEU A 130 -8.23 -71.37 -25.22
N TYR A 131 -9.46 -71.60 -25.68
CA TYR A 131 -10.44 -70.52 -25.89
C TYR A 131 -10.73 -69.76 -24.59
N ARG A 132 -10.93 -70.48 -23.49
CA ARG A 132 -11.18 -69.89 -22.17
C ARG A 132 -9.97 -69.08 -21.68
N GLU A 133 -8.77 -69.62 -21.78
CA GLU A 133 -7.53 -68.94 -21.37
C GLU A 133 -7.29 -67.67 -22.17
N SER A 134 -7.47 -67.72 -23.50
CA SER A 134 -7.38 -66.55 -24.37
C SER A 134 -8.31 -65.42 -23.91
N ARG A 135 -9.57 -65.77 -23.60
CA ARG A 135 -10.58 -64.84 -23.10
C ARG A 135 -10.33 -64.35 -21.68
N GLN A 136 -9.62 -65.11 -20.84
CA GLN A 136 -9.31 -64.72 -19.46
C GLN A 136 -8.10 -63.79 -19.39
N ARG A 137 -7.05 -64.09 -20.15
CA ARG A 137 -5.80 -63.30 -20.15
C ARG A 137 -5.93 -61.99 -20.95
N LEU A 138 -6.69 -62.00 -22.06
CA LEU A 138 -6.87 -60.81 -22.92
C LEU A 138 -8.16 -60.05 -22.62
N LYS A 139 -8.43 -59.67 -21.36
CA LYS A 139 -9.66 -58.95 -20.96
C LYS A 139 -9.52 -57.43 -20.87
N ALA A 140 -8.32 -56.93 -20.62
CA ALA A 140 -8.13 -55.56 -20.15
C ALA A 140 -7.85 -54.57 -21.30
N GLY A 141 -8.78 -53.64 -21.56
CA GLY A 141 -8.52 -52.49 -22.45
C GLY A 141 -8.78 -52.73 -23.94
N TRP A 142 -9.11 -51.65 -24.64
CA TRP A 142 -9.52 -51.67 -26.04
C TRP A 142 -8.43 -52.20 -26.99
N GLU A 143 -7.17 -51.83 -26.77
CA GLU A 143 -6.03 -52.28 -27.58
C GLU A 143 -5.84 -53.81 -27.49
N ILE A 144 -6.03 -54.38 -26.30
CA ILE A 144 -5.88 -55.82 -26.04
C ILE A 144 -7.05 -56.61 -26.64
N ILE A 145 -8.26 -56.05 -26.62
CA ILE A 145 -9.43 -56.65 -27.28
C ILE A 145 -9.23 -56.68 -28.81
N ARG A 146 -8.67 -55.61 -29.40
CA ARG A 146 -8.29 -55.60 -30.83
C ARG A 146 -7.18 -56.59 -31.16
N TYR A 147 -6.16 -56.68 -30.31
CA TYR A 147 -5.11 -57.68 -30.46
C TYR A 147 -5.66 -59.11 -30.43
N ARG A 148 -6.61 -59.40 -29.53
CA ARG A 148 -7.34 -60.68 -29.49
C ARG A 148 -8.12 -60.94 -30.79
N ALA A 149 -8.78 -59.92 -31.34
CA ALA A 149 -9.49 -60.04 -32.61
C ALA A 149 -8.54 -60.38 -33.78
N VAL A 150 -7.37 -59.74 -33.85
CA VAL A 150 -6.35 -60.01 -34.88
C VAL A 150 -5.81 -61.44 -34.75
N MET A 151 -5.44 -61.87 -33.54
CA MET A 151 -4.92 -63.22 -33.30
C MET A 151 -5.98 -64.31 -33.49
N GLY A 152 -7.23 -64.06 -33.09
CA GLY A 152 -8.36 -64.93 -33.41
C GLY A 152 -8.63 -65.02 -34.93
N GLY A 153 -8.43 -63.92 -35.65
CA GLY A 153 -8.48 -63.89 -37.12
C GLY A 153 -7.43 -64.78 -37.77
N LEU A 154 -6.19 -64.79 -37.26
CA LEU A 154 -5.15 -65.73 -37.71
C LEU A 154 -5.55 -67.20 -37.43
N GLY A 155 -6.13 -67.48 -36.26
CA GLY A 155 -6.67 -68.81 -35.96
C GLY A 155 -7.78 -69.24 -36.92
N LEU A 156 -8.64 -68.30 -37.34
CA LEU A 156 -9.66 -68.52 -38.36
C LEU A 156 -9.06 -68.84 -39.74
N VAL A 157 -8.02 -68.12 -40.16
CA VAL A 157 -7.30 -68.40 -41.42
C VAL A 157 -6.63 -69.78 -41.37
N MET A 158 -6.03 -70.15 -40.25
CA MET A 158 -5.43 -71.48 -40.05
C MET A 158 -6.48 -72.59 -40.13
N SER A 159 -7.65 -72.36 -39.54
CA SER A 159 -8.76 -73.32 -39.58
C SER A 159 -9.32 -73.51 -40.98
N LEU A 160 -9.49 -72.41 -41.74
CA LEU A 160 -9.88 -72.45 -43.15
C LEU A 160 -8.84 -73.16 -44.03
N SER A 161 -7.55 -72.99 -43.71
CA SER A 161 -6.45 -73.67 -44.42
C SER A 161 -6.54 -75.20 -44.28
N LEU A 162 -7.02 -75.71 -43.15
CA LEU A 162 -7.21 -77.16 -42.97
C LEU A 162 -8.24 -77.74 -43.94
N PHE A 163 -9.31 -77.00 -44.25
CA PHE A 163 -10.31 -77.44 -45.25
C PHE A 163 -9.75 -77.53 -46.67
N VAL A 164 -8.69 -76.78 -46.97
CA VAL A 164 -8.00 -76.84 -48.27
C VAL A 164 -7.12 -78.09 -48.35
N VAL A 165 -6.51 -78.50 -47.22
CA VAL A 165 -5.63 -79.67 -47.15
C VAL A 165 -6.43 -80.97 -47.25
N GLU A 166 -7.52 -81.08 -46.49
CA GLU A 166 -8.37 -82.26 -46.51
C GLU A 166 -9.84 -81.84 -46.36
N PRO A 167 -10.65 -81.89 -47.45
CA PRO A 167 -12.01 -81.39 -47.40
C PRO A 167 -12.89 -82.35 -46.56
N PRO A 168 -13.53 -81.87 -45.47
CA PRO A 168 -14.41 -82.71 -44.67
C PRO A 168 -15.63 -83.13 -45.51
N VAL A 169 -16.07 -84.38 -45.34
CA VAL A 169 -17.23 -84.93 -46.06
C VAL A 169 -18.36 -85.32 -45.11
N GLY A 170 -19.60 -85.21 -45.56
CA GLY A 170 -20.78 -85.63 -44.79
C GLY A 170 -21.16 -84.66 -43.65
N SER A 171 -21.60 -85.20 -42.51
CA SER A 171 -22.09 -84.42 -41.36
C SER A 171 -21.02 -83.53 -40.71
N ILE A 172 -19.75 -83.89 -40.83
CA ILE A 172 -18.60 -83.15 -40.27
C ILE A 172 -18.46 -81.78 -40.94
N LEU A 173 -18.70 -81.68 -42.26
CA LEU A 173 -18.61 -80.41 -42.99
C LEU A 173 -19.55 -79.34 -42.43
N TRP A 174 -20.77 -79.72 -42.05
CA TRP A 174 -21.74 -78.78 -41.47
C TRP A 174 -21.36 -78.31 -40.06
N ILE A 175 -20.75 -79.20 -39.26
CA ILE A 175 -20.23 -78.89 -37.93
C ILE A 175 -19.04 -77.92 -38.05
N ASP A 176 -18.13 -78.21 -38.95
CA ASP A 176 -16.92 -77.43 -39.22
C ASP A 176 -17.23 -76.03 -39.77
N LEU A 177 -18.17 -75.94 -40.70
CA LEU A 177 -18.66 -74.65 -41.21
C LEU A 177 -19.34 -73.83 -40.12
N GLY A 178 -20.09 -74.49 -39.22
CA GLY A 178 -20.68 -73.86 -38.04
C GLY A 178 -19.62 -73.31 -37.07
N LEU A 179 -18.55 -74.07 -36.82
CA LEU A 179 -17.43 -73.64 -35.97
C LEU A 179 -16.65 -72.46 -36.57
N VAL A 180 -16.37 -72.48 -37.88
CA VAL A 180 -15.71 -71.35 -38.55
C VAL A 180 -16.62 -70.12 -38.57
N GLY A 181 -17.93 -70.29 -38.78
CA GLY A 181 -18.91 -69.21 -38.67
C GLY A 181 -18.96 -68.59 -37.25
N LEU A 182 -18.91 -69.43 -36.21
CA LEU A 182 -18.80 -68.97 -34.82
C LEU A 182 -17.49 -68.21 -34.58
N GLY A 183 -16.37 -68.71 -35.10
CA GLY A 183 -15.07 -68.03 -35.05
C GLY A 183 -15.12 -66.65 -35.70
N LEU A 184 -15.74 -66.54 -36.88
CA LEU A 184 -15.90 -65.26 -37.59
C LEU A 184 -16.73 -64.26 -36.80
N TYR A 185 -17.85 -64.71 -36.23
CA TYR A 185 -18.70 -63.89 -35.38
C TYR A 185 -17.93 -63.33 -34.18
N LEU A 186 -17.15 -64.17 -33.49
CA LEU A 186 -16.37 -63.75 -32.33
C LEU A 186 -15.28 -62.73 -32.68
N VAL A 187 -14.62 -62.87 -33.84
CA VAL A 187 -13.62 -61.90 -34.32
C VAL A 187 -14.26 -60.55 -34.65
N ILE A 188 -15.43 -60.55 -35.30
CA ILE A 188 -16.17 -59.31 -35.62
C ILE A 188 -16.65 -58.63 -34.34
N SER A 189 -17.23 -59.40 -33.42
CA SER A 189 -17.70 -58.89 -32.13
C SER A 189 -16.57 -58.24 -31.33
N ASP A 190 -15.39 -58.87 -31.27
CA ASP A 190 -14.22 -58.31 -30.58
C ASP A 190 -13.66 -57.07 -31.29
N SER A 191 -13.77 -56.98 -32.62
CA SER A 191 -13.28 -55.82 -33.37
C SER A 191 -14.14 -54.56 -33.14
N VAL A 192 -15.44 -54.74 -32.87
CA VAL A 192 -16.43 -53.66 -32.77
C VAL A 192 -16.75 -53.27 -31.32
N GLY A 193 -16.80 -54.23 -30.38
CA GLY A 193 -17.42 -54.05 -29.06
C GLY A 193 -16.52 -53.58 -27.92
N GLY A 194 -15.74 -52.50 -28.07
CA GLY A 194 -14.80 -52.12 -27.00
C GLY A 194 -14.54 -50.63 -26.69
N ASP A 195 -15.23 -49.66 -27.32
CA ASP A 195 -15.02 -48.23 -26.99
C ASP A 195 -16.22 -47.66 -26.22
N ASP A 196 -16.14 -47.72 -24.89
CA ASP A 196 -17.18 -47.23 -23.98
C ASP A 196 -17.37 -45.69 -24.08
N LYS A 197 -16.36 -44.94 -24.59
CA LYS A 197 -16.39 -43.47 -24.73
C LYS A 197 -16.73 -42.98 -26.14
N ARG A 198 -17.30 -43.82 -27.00
CA ARG A 198 -17.55 -43.48 -28.42
C ARG A 198 -18.43 -42.24 -28.62
N GLU A 199 -19.47 -42.07 -27.79
CA GLU A 199 -20.36 -40.90 -27.87
C GLU A 199 -19.64 -39.61 -27.47
N LEU A 200 -18.87 -39.64 -26.38
CA LEU A 200 -18.06 -38.52 -25.91
C LEU A 200 -17.02 -38.07 -26.94
N ARG A 201 -16.35 -39.00 -27.64
CA ARG A 201 -15.41 -38.64 -28.73
C ARG A 201 -16.11 -37.93 -29.89
N LYS A 202 -17.35 -38.32 -30.20
CA LYS A 202 -18.13 -37.70 -31.28
C LYS A 202 -18.57 -36.29 -30.90
N GLU A 203 -19.00 -36.12 -29.64
CA GLU A 203 -19.34 -34.82 -29.09
C GLU A 203 -18.11 -33.90 -29.05
N PHE A 204 -17.00 -34.37 -28.48
CA PHE A 204 -15.72 -33.65 -28.47
C PHE A 204 -15.32 -33.15 -29.86
N LYS A 205 -15.35 -34.01 -30.88
CA LYS A 205 -14.99 -33.61 -32.24
C LYS A 205 -15.88 -32.49 -32.78
N LYS A 206 -17.20 -32.59 -32.56
CA LYS A 206 -18.16 -31.57 -33.00
C LYS A 206 -17.95 -30.24 -32.26
N SER A 207 -17.72 -30.30 -30.95
CA SER A 207 -17.45 -29.12 -30.12
C SER A 207 -16.13 -28.46 -30.47
N LEU A 208 -15.09 -29.24 -30.77
CA LEU A 208 -13.79 -28.73 -31.22
C LEU A 208 -13.90 -28.01 -32.57
N ASP A 209 -14.56 -28.61 -33.55
CA ASP A 209 -14.78 -27.98 -34.87
C ASP A 209 -15.55 -26.66 -34.73
N HIS A 210 -16.57 -26.63 -33.85
CA HIS A 210 -17.33 -25.41 -33.57
C HIS A 210 -16.45 -24.33 -32.90
N ALA A 211 -15.71 -24.67 -31.85
CA ALA A 211 -14.84 -23.74 -31.14
C ALA A 211 -13.72 -23.18 -32.04
N GLN A 212 -13.10 -24.02 -32.88
CA GLN A 212 -12.11 -23.60 -33.86
C GLN A 212 -12.70 -22.64 -34.90
N THR A 213 -13.90 -22.94 -35.41
CA THR A 213 -14.59 -22.05 -36.35
C THR A 213 -14.88 -20.70 -35.71
N ARG A 214 -15.36 -20.69 -34.46
CA ARG A 214 -15.64 -19.46 -33.72
C ARG A 214 -14.36 -18.64 -33.48
N LEU A 215 -13.27 -19.30 -33.09
CA LEU A 215 -11.96 -18.65 -32.91
C LEU A 215 -11.46 -18.00 -34.21
N LEU A 216 -11.64 -18.66 -35.36
CA LEU A 216 -11.27 -18.10 -36.66
C LEU A 216 -12.11 -16.87 -37.04
N GLN A 217 -13.41 -16.89 -36.75
CA GLN A 217 -14.28 -15.72 -36.95
C GLN A 217 -13.81 -14.53 -36.11
N LEU A 218 -13.56 -14.74 -34.82
CA LEU A 218 -13.11 -13.69 -33.91
C LEU A 218 -11.74 -13.12 -34.32
N LYS A 219 -10.81 -13.97 -34.76
CA LYS A 219 -9.52 -13.51 -35.32
C LYS A 219 -9.71 -12.70 -36.60
N SER A 220 -10.71 -13.01 -37.43
CA SER A 220 -11.03 -12.22 -38.63
C SER A 220 -11.69 -10.88 -38.32
N GLU A 221 -12.41 -10.80 -37.20
CA GLU A 221 -13.01 -9.57 -36.65
C GLU A 221 -11.98 -8.71 -35.89
N GLY A 222 -10.76 -9.22 -35.67
CA GLY A 222 -9.67 -8.52 -34.99
C GLY A 222 -9.70 -8.64 -33.46
N VAL A 223 -10.53 -9.51 -32.89
CA VAL A 223 -10.61 -9.73 -31.44
C VAL A 223 -9.42 -10.57 -30.97
N VAL A 224 -8.71 -10.07 -29.96
CA VAL A 224 -7.57 -10.77 -29.35
C VAL A 224 -8.07 -11.75 -28.29
N VAL A 225 -7.94 -13.05 -28.57
CA VAL A 225 -8.41 -14.17 -27.71
C VAL A 225 -7.29 -15.21 -27.55
N ASP A 226 -6.15 -14.77 -27.04
CA ASP A 226 -4.93 -15.58 -26.95
C ASP A 226 -5.06 -16.73 -25.94
N GLN A 227 -5.69 -16.47 -24.79
CA GLN A 227 -5.94 -17.50 -23.77
C GLN A 227 -6.90 -18.58 -24.30
N ALA A 228 -8.05 -18.19 -24.85
CA ALA A 228 -8.97 -19.13 -25.50
C ALA A 228 -8.32 -19.87 -26.68
N SER A 229 -7.48 -19.21 -27.48
CA SER A 229 -6.71 -19.85 -28.56
C SER A 229 -5.80 -20.95 -28.01
N SER A 230 -5.09 -20.69 -26.91
CA SER A 230 -4.22 -21.66 -26.25
C SER A 230 -5.03 -22.86 -25.71
N LEU A 231 -6.15 -22.60 -25.03
CA LEU A 231 -7.00 -23.65 -24.47
C LEU A 231 -7.60 -24.55 -25.56
N ILE A 232 -8.06 -23.98 -26.68
CA ILE A 232 -8.58 -24.75 -27.82
C ILE A 232 -7.49 -25.61 -28.47
N THR A 233 -6.26 -25.10 -28.58
CA THR A 233 -5.13 -25.90 -29.10
C THR A 233 -4.80 -27.06 -28.17
N THR A 234 -4.69 -26.83 -26.87
CA THR A 234 -4.42 -27.87 -25.87
C THR A 234 -5.56 -28.89 -25.82
N ALA A 235 -6.81 -28.44 -25.91
CA ALA A 235 -7.97 -29.33 -26.00
C ALA A 235 -7.89 -30.25 -27.22
N GLY A 236 -7.43 -29.74 -28.37
CA GLY A 236 -7.21 -30.53 -29.57
C GLY A 236 -6.13 -31.60 -29.40
N GLU A 237 -5.02 -31.27 -28.73
CA GLU A 237 -3.91 -32.20 -28.50
C GLU A 237 -4.25 -33.31 -27.49
N GLU A 238 -4.83 -32.95 -26.34
CA GLU A 238 -5.08 -33.87 -25.23
C GLU A 238 -6.46 -34.54 -25.31
N GLY A 239 -7.46 -33.87 -25.91
CA GLY A 239 -8.85 -34.35 -25.98
C GLY A 239 -9.07 -35.57 -26.88
N HIS A 240 -8.12 -35.88 -27.77
CA HIS A 240 -8.14 -37.13 -28.52
C HIS A 240 -7.85 -38.36 -27.64
N ILE A 241 -7.05 -38.17 -26.58
CA ILE A 241 -6.69 -39.22 -25.61
C ILE A 241 -7.77 -39.30 -24.53
N ASP A 242 -8.14 -38.16 -23.93
CA ASP A 242 -9.22 -38.07 -22.94
C ASP A 242 -10.31 -37.06 -23.36
N PRO A 243 -11.44 -37.54 -23.91
CA PRO A 243 -12.51 -36.67 -24.40
C PRO A 243 -13.14 -35.79 -23.33
N ASP A 244 -13.18 -36.26 -22.07
CA ASP A 244 -13.79 -35.54 -20.95
C ASP A 244 -12.98 -34.29 -20.58
N LEU A 245 -11.64 -34.42 -20.58
CA LEU A 245 -10.73 -33.29 -20.37
C LEU A 245 -10.80 -32.31 -21.55
N GLY A 246 -10.80 -32.83 -22.78
CA GLY A 246 -10.92 -32.00 -23.98
C GLY A 246 -12.19 -31.16 -24.02
N LEU A 247 -13.34 -31.74 -23.64
CA LEU A 247 -14.61 -31.01 -23.55
C LEU A 247 -14.57 -29.91 -22.48
N LYS A 248 -13.98 -30.16 -21.31
CA LYS A 248 -13.82 -29.14 -20.26
C LYS A 248 -12.98 -27.96 -20.74
N LEU A 249 -11.83 -28.23 -21.36
CA LEU A 249 -10.96 -27.18 -21.89
C LEU A 249 -11.65 -26.35 -22.99
N ILE A 250 -12.47 -27.00 -23.84
CA ILE A 250 -13.29 -26.28 -24.82
C ILE A 250 -14.32 -25.38 -24.14
N HIS A 251 -15.01 -25.87 -23.11
CA HIS A 251 -15.96 -25.05 -22.35
C HIS A 251 -15.28 -23.85 -21.70
N GLU A 252 -14.16 -24.04 -21.01
CA GLU A 252 -13.38 -22.94 -20.42
C GLU A 252 -12.93 -21.92 -21.47
N ALA A 253 -12.53 -22.38 -22.66
CA ALA A 253 -12.15 -21.49 -23.74
C ALA A 253 -13.34 -20.69 -24.30
N LEU A 254 -14.53 -21.29 -24.39
CA LEU A 254 -15.75 -20.62 -24.85
C LEU A 254 -16.24 -19.59 -23.82
N ASP A 255 -16.20 -19.93 -22.53
CA ASP A 255 -16.52 -18.99 -21.45
C ASP A 255 -15.55 -17.79 -21.44
N ASP A 256 -14.25 -18.04 -21.69
CA ASP A 256 -13.25 -16.98 -21.80
C ASP A 256 -13.48 -16.06 -23.02
N ILE A 257 -13.90 -16.64 -24.15
CA ILE A 257 -14.35 -15.89 -25.33
C ILE A 257 -15.54 -14.98 -24.97
N GLU A 258 -16.58 -15.53 -24.35
CA GLU A 258 -17.78 -14.76 -23.98
C GLU A 258 -17.45 -13.61 -23.03
N ARG A 259 -16.61 -13.88 -22.02
CA ARG A 259 -16.15 -12.85 -21.08
C ARG A 259 -15.35 -11.74 -21.78
N THR A 260 -14.49 -12.11 -22.73
CA THR A 260 -13.68 -11.13 -23.48
C THR A 260 -14.57 -10.26 -24.38
N LEU A 261 -15.59 -10.84 -25.01
CA LEU A 261 -16.57 -10.09 -25.80
C LEU A 261 -17.37 -9.11 -24.94
N ALA A 262 -17.89 -9.58 -23.80
CA ALA A 262 -18.61 -8.71 -22.87
C ALA A 262 -17.74 -7.55 -22.37
N MET A 263 -16.48 -7.83 -22.05
CA MET A 263 -15.53 -6.79 -21.64
C MET A 263 -15.22 -5.81 -22.78
N SER A 264 -15.15 -6.27 -24.03
CA SER A 264 -14.97 -5.40 -25.19
C SER A 264 -16.15 -4.44 -25.39
N GLU A 265 -17.39 -4.93 -25.25
CA GLU A 265 -18.60 -4.10 -25.33
C GLU A 265 -18.63 -3.03 -24.23
N ASP A 266 -18.31 -3.41 -22.98
CA ASP A 266 -18.23 -2.47 -21.86
C ASP A 266 -17.13 -1.41 -22.09
N VAL A 267 -15.97 -1.80 -22.61
CA VAL A 267 -14.87 -0.88 -22.93
C VAL A 267 -15.25 0.08 -24.04
N GLU A 268 -16.00 -0.36 -25.06
CA GLU A 268 -16.49 0.49 -26.14
C GLU A 268 -17.49 1.55 -25.62
N ALA A 269 -18.40 1.17 -24.72
CA ALA A 269 -19.28 2.14 -24.06
C ALA A 269 -18.51 3.17 -23.23
N ILE A 270 -17.48 2.75 -22.49
CA ILE A 270 -16.61 3.66 -21.72
C ILE A 270 -15.81 4.58 -22.65
N LYS A 271 -15.34 4.06 -23.79
CA LYS A 271 -14.66 4.81 -24.82
C LYS A 271 -15.56 5.92 -25.36
N ASP A 272 -16.78 5.60 -25.78
CA ASP A 272 -17.73 6.59 -26.32
C ASP A 272 -18.03 7.71 -25.31
N ASP A 273 -18.25 7.33 -24.05
CA ASP A 273 -18.42 8.26 -22.92
C ASP A 273 -17.21 9.18 -22.73
N ALA A 274 -16.00 8.63 -22.83
CA ALA A 274 -14.76 9.39 -22.72
C ALA A 274 -14.55 10.31 -23.92
N TYR A 275 -14.90 9.84 -25.13
CA TYR A 275 -14.86 10.63 -26.36
C TYR A 275 -15.76 11.86 -26.26
N ALA A 276 -17.02 11.68 -25.83
CA ALA A 276 -17.96 12.78 -25.64
C ALA A 276 -17.44 13.82 -24.64
N ALA A 277 -16.90 13.36 -23.50
CA ALA A 277 -16.31 14.26 -22.50
C ALA A 277 -15.07 15.00 -23.03
N VAL A 278 -14.20 14.33 -23.79
CA VAL A 278 -13.02 14.96 -24.38
C VAL A 278 -13.41 16.00 -25.43
N GLU A 279 -14.39 15.72 -26.28
CA GLU A 279 -14.90 16.68 -27.27
C GLU A 279 -15.49 17.93 -26.59
N GLU A 280 -16.26 17.74 -25.52
CA GLU A 280 -16.77 18.86 -24.72
C GLU A 280 -15.63 19.69 -24.09
N ALA A 281 -14.60 19.02 -23.55
CA ALA A 281 -13.42 19.69 -23.00
C ALA A 281 -12.62 20.46 -24.05
N GLU A 282 -12.43 19.91 -25.26
CA GLU A 282 -11.75 20.58 -26.38
C GLU A 282 -12.52 21.82 -26.87
N ASN A 283 -13.85 21.78 -26.84
CA ASN A 283 -14.69 22.94 -27.16
C ASN A 283 -14.51 24.09 -26.15
N ILE A 284 -14.26 23.77 -24.87
CA ILE A 284 -14.03 24.75 -23.82
C ILE A 284 -12.58 25.27 -23.85
N ALA A 285 -11.62 24.36 -24.03
CA ALA A 285 -10.19 24.63 -23.97
C ALA A 285 -9.44 23.92 -25.11
N PRO A 286 -9.38 24.51 -26.31
CA PRO A 286 -8.72 23.90 -27.47
C PRO A 286 -7.22 23.65 -27.28
N THR A 287 -6.60 24.32 -26.31
CA THR A 287 -5.18 24.17 -25.98
C THR A 287 -4.87 23.01 -25.04
N ALA A 288 -5.89 22.43 -24.39
CA ALA A 288 -5.70 21.32 -23.45
C ALA A 288 -5.60 20.00 -24.22
N ALA A 289 -4.40 19.40 -24.25
CA ALA A 289 -4.11 18.24 -25.09
C ALA A 289 -4.07 16.91 -24.32
N ARG A 290 -3.93 16.91 -22.98
CA ARG A 290 -3.80 15.66 -22.20
C ARG A 290 -5.05 14.77 -22.20
N PRO A 291 -6.30 15.30 -22.18
CA PRO A 291 -7.47 14.45 -22.29
C PRO A 291 -7.46 13.66 -23.59
N ARG A 292 -7.21 14.34 -24.72
CA ARG A 292 -7.11 13.70 -26.05
C ARG A 292 -5.95 12.73 -26.15
N SER A 293 -4.79 13.10 -25.62
CA SER A 293 -3.60 12.25 -25.61
C SER A 293 -3.84 10.91 -24.88
N ALA A 294 -4.47 10.95 -23.70
CA ALA A 294 -4.81 9.74 -22.96
C ALA A 294 -5.81 8.85 -23.71
N LEU A 295 -6.79 9.46 -24.38
CA LEU A 295 -7.78 8.76 -25.18
C LEU A 295 -7.15 8.06 -26.41
N VAL A 296 -6.26 8.76 -27.14
CA VAL A 296 -5.52 8.17 -28.28
C VAL A 296 -4.58 7.06 -27.82
N GLN A 297 -3.97 7.20 -26.63
CA GLN A 297 -3.18 6.11 -26.06
C GLN A 297 -4.07 4.91 -25.72
N GLY A 298 -5.26 5.13 -25.15
CA GLY A 298 -6.24 4.09 -24.89
C GLY A 298 -6.63 3.33 -26.16
N ASP A 299 -6.90 4.04 -27.26
CA ASP A 299 -7.19 3.43 -28.56
C ASP A 299 -6.07 2.52 -29.04
N ARG A 300 -4.80 2.94 -28.88
CA ARG A 300 -3.65 2.10 -29.25
C ARG A 300 -3.55 0.84 -28.39
N GLU A 301 -3.75 0.93 -27.08
CA GLU A 301 -3.67 -0.25 -26.20
C GLU A 301 -4.78 -1.25 -26.50
N VAL A 302 -6.00 -0.76 -26.80
CA VAL A 302 -7.12 -1.62 -27.25
C VAL A 302 -6.79 -2.28 -28.60
N GLU A 303 -6.26 -1.53 -29.57
CA GLU A 303 -5.81 -2.08 -30.86
C GLU A 303 -4.71 -3.15 -30.71
N LEU A 304 -3.87 -3.03 -29.69
CA LEU A 304 -2.83 -4.02 -29.34
C LEU A 304 -3.37 -5.22 -28.56
N GLY A 305 -4.66 -5.23 -28.17
CA GLY A 305 -5.32 -6.31 -27.45
C GLY A 305 -5.38 -6.15 -25.93
N SER A 306 -4.86 -5.04 -25.37
CA SER A 306 -4.87 -4.77 -23.93
C SER A 306 -6.11 -3.98 -23.51
N LEU A 307 -7.27 -4.67 -23.48
CA LEU A 307 -8.57 -4.07 -23.17
C LEU A 307 -8.60 -3.36 -21.81
N ARG A 308 -7.97 -3.94 -20.78
CA ARG A 308 -7.98 -3.40 -19.42
C ARG A 308 -7.15 -2.13 -19.28
N GLU A 309 -6.00 -2.06 -19.94
CA GLU A 309 -5.16 -0.86 -19.93
C GLU A 309 -5.82 0.26 -20.74
N GLY A 310 -6.43 -0.09 -21.88
CA GLY A 310 -7.29 0.80 -22.65
C GLY A 310 -8.42 1.41 -21.83
N GLU A 311 -9.18 0.57 -21.10
CA GLU A 311 -10.25 1.03 -20.21
C GLU A 311 -9.75 2.05 -19.16
N MET A 312 -8.63 1.76 -18.51
CA MET A 312 -8.06 2.67 -17.51
C MET A 312 -7.68 4.03 -18.13
N LEU A 313 -7.14 4.02 -19.34
CA LEU A 313 -6.79 5.23 -20.09
C LEU A 313 -8.03 6.03 -20.49
N TYR A 314 -9.11 5.38 -20.95
CA TYR A 314 -10.38 6.05 -21.24
C TYR A 314 -10.99 6.69 -19.99
N ARG A 315 -11.00 5.98 -18.85
CA ARG A 315 -11.45 6.56 -17.56
C ARG A 315 -10.59 7.76 -17.16
N GLN A 316 -9.26 7.67 -17.32
CA GLN A 316 -8.36 8.77 -17.03
C GLN A 316 -8.61 9.97 -17.96
N ALA A 317 -8.83 9.73 -19.25
CA ALA A 317 -9.19 10.77 -20.21
C ALA A 317 -10.49 11.49 -19.80
N LYS A 318 -11.53 10.72 -19.43
CA LYS A 318 -12.81 11.25 -18.94
C LYS A 318 -12.66 12.09 -17.68
N ILE A 319 -11.85 11.64 -16.71
CA ILE A 319 -11.57 12.40 -15.47
C ILE A 319 -10.89 13.73 -15.80
N ARG A 320 -9.82 13.70 -16.63
CA ARG A 320 -9.09 14.91 -17.03
C ARG A 320 -9.98 15.88 -17.82
N ALA A 321 -10.80 15.35 -18.72
CA ALA A 321 -11.78 16.14 -19.46
C ALA A 321 -12.80 16.79 -18.51
N GLY A 322 -13.33 16.03 -17.54
CA GLY A 322 -14.24 16.55 -16.53
C GLY A 322 -13.65 17.71 -15.71
N GLU A 323 -12.38 17.63 -15.33
CA GLU A 323 -11.69 18.74 -14.65
C GLU A 323 -11.62 20.00 -15.53
N VAL A 324 -11.35 19.85 -16.83
CA VAL A 324 -11.34 20.97 -17.79
C VAL A 324 -12.74 21.56 -17.93
N ILE A 325 -13.76 20.72 -18.13
CA ILE A 325 -15.15 21.17 -18.29
C ILE A 325 -15.62 21.97 -17.07
N GLU A 326 -15.34 21.48 -15.87
CA GLU A 326 -15.83 22.11 -14.65
C GLU A 326 -15.05 23.38 -14.25
N TRP A 327 -13.73 23.39 -14.45
CA TRP A 327 -12.85 24.39 -13.83
C TRP A 327 -12.17 25.34 -14.80
N TRP A 328 -11.98 24.99 -16.08
CA TRP A 328 -11.16 25.80 -17.00
C TRP A 328 -11.69 27.23 -17.15
N ALA A 329 -12.97 27.37 -17.47
CA ALA A 329 -13.60 28.69 -17.62
C ALA A 329 -13.65 29.49 -16.31
N LYS A 330 -13.72 28.81 -15.16
CA LYS A 330 -13.68 29.46 -13.83
C LYS A 330 -12.28 29.99 -13.54
N ALA A 331 -11.25 29.17 -13.80
CA ALA A 331 -9.85 29.52 -13.62
C ALA A 331 -9.47 30.71 -14.52
N ASP A 332 -9.82 30.66 -15.80
CA ASP A 332 -9.51 31.73 -16.75
C ASP A 332 -10.13 33.08 -16.32
N LYS A 333 -11.41 33.07 -15.95
CA LYS A 333 -12.09 34.27 -15.42
C LYS A 333 -11.41 34.80 -14.14
N ALA A 334 -11.02 33.92 -13.23
CA ALA A 334 -10.34 34.30 -12.00
C ALA A 334 -8.95 34.90 -12.29
N ILE A 335 -8.18 34.30 -13.21
CA ILE A 335 -6.86 34.79 -13.65
C ILE A 335 -7.00 36.16 -14.31
N ILE A 336 -7.99 36.37 -15.19
CA ILE A 336 -8.24 37.67 -15.82
C ILE A 336 -8.58 38.72 -14.76
N LYS A 337 -9.47 38.40 -13.81
CA LYS A 337 -9.84 39.31 -12.72
C LYS A 337 -8.61 39.67 -11.87
N ALA A 338 -7.82 38.67 -11.47
CA ALA A 338 -6.60 38.85 -10.70
C ALA A 338 -5.57 39.71 -11.45
N LYS A 339 -5.35 39.45 -12.74
CA LYS A 339 -4.45 40.22 -13.61
C LYS A 339 -4.84 41.69 -13.69
N ASN A 340 -6.13 41.97 -13.87
CA ASN A 340 -6.63 43.35 -13.94
C ASN A 340 -6.41 44.08 -12.60
N LEU A 341 -6.68 43.43 -11.47
CA LEU A 341 -6.47 44.02 -10.14
C LEU A 341 -4.98 44.29 -9.85
N ILE A 342 -4.10 43.35 -10.18
CA ILE A 342 -2.65 43.49 -9.98
C ILE A 342 -2.05 44.59 -10.87
N SER A 343 -2.60 44.82 -12.07
CA SER A 343 -2.06 45.82 -12.99
C SER A 343 -2.09 47.27 -12.47
N GLY A 344 -2.94 47.53 -11.47
CA GLY A 344 -3.02 48.84 -10.79
C GLY A 344 -2.17 48.96 -9.52
N LEU A 345 -1.38 47.95 -9.15
CA LEU A 345 -0.61 47.93 -7.91
C LEU A 345 0.90 48.06 -8.17
N ASP A 346 1.50 49.06 -7.52
CA ASP A 346 2.94 49.32 -7.50
C ASP A 346 3.54 48.98 -6.12
N GLY A 347 4.82 48.58 -6.08
CA GLY A 347 5.55 48.28 -4.84
C GLY A 347 5.86 46.79 -4.59
N GLU A 348 6.47 46.50 -3.44
CA GLU A 348 6.98 45.17 -3.08
C GLU A 348 5.87 44.13 -2.87
N GLN A 349 4.72 44.54 -2.32
CA GLN A 349 3.55 43.67 -2.12
C GLN A 349 2.91 43.26 -3.46
N SER A 350 3.04 44.07 -4.51
CA SER A 350 2.55 43.70 -5.85
C SER A 350 3.44 42.66 -6.53
N LEU A 351 4.72 42.54 -6.15
CA LEU A 351 5.62 41.50 -6.67
C LEU A 351 5.15 40.11 -6.22
N HIS A 352 4.84 39.94 -4.94
CA HIS A 352 4.34 38.67 -4.42
C HIS A 352 3.03 38.24 -5.10
N LEU A 353 2.08 39.16 -5.28
CA LEU A 353 0.84 38.87 -6.00
C LEU A 353 1.08 38.52 -7.48
N LYS A 354 2.06 39.15 -8.13
CA LYS A 354 2.47 38.81 -9.50
C LYS A 354 3.06 37.40 -9.59
N GLU A 355 3.79 36.96 -8.57
CA GLU A 355 4.30 35.58 -8.47
C GLU A 355 3.15 34.58 -8.33
N ILE A 356 2.19 34.82 -7.44
CA ILE A 356 0.99 33.96 -7.28
C ILE A 356 0.20 33.88 -8.60
N LEU A 357 0.01 35.01 -9.29
CA LEU A 357 -0.65 35.05 -10.59
C LEU A 357 0.11 34.22 -11.64
N LYS A 358 1.44 34.32 -11.65
CA LYS A 358 2.30 33.55 -12.56
C LYS A 358 2.20 32.06 -12.26
N GLU A 359 2.25 31.67 -10.99
CA GLU A 359 2.07 30.26 -10.59
C GLU A 359 0.70 29.73 -11.04
N SER A 360 -0.37 30.53 -10.87
CA SER A 360 -1.71 30.18 -11.34
C SER A 360 -1.75 29.94 -12.86
N GLN A 361 -1.11 30.81 -13.65
CA GLN A 361 -0.98 30.65 -15.10
C GLN A 361 -0.20 29.37 -15.46
N GLU A 362 0.93 29.12 -14.81
CA GLU A 362 1.71 27.90 -15.01
C GLU A 362 0.92 26.63 -14.68
N LYS A 363 0.03 26.67 -13.67
CA LYS A 363 -0.87 25.54 -13.37
C LYS A 363 -1.93 25.34 -14.46
N LEU A 364 -2.45 26.42 -15.04
CA LEU A 364 -3.41 26.33 -16.13
C LEU A 364 -2.74 25.77 -17.41
N ASP A 365 -1.54 26.25 -17.73
CA ASP A 365 -0.71 25.74 -18.84
C ASP A 365 -0.32 24.26 -18.63
N ALA A 366 -0.11 23.86 -17.37
CA ALA A 366 0.09 22.47 -17.00
C ALA A 366 -1.21 21.64 -16.97
N GLU A 367 -2.32 22.18 -17.48
CA GLU A 367 -3.65 21.56 -17.55
C GLU A 367 -4.18 21.09 -16.18
N LYS A 368 -3.98 21.91 -15.15
CA LYS A 368 -4.52 21.70 -13.79
C LYS A 368 -5.46 22.86 -13.42
N PRO A 369 -6.63 22.96 -14.07
CA PRO A 369 -7.50 24.14 -13.97
C PRO A 369 -8.05 24.38 -12.56
N LYS A 370 -8.33 23.32 -11.80
CA LYS A 370 -8.79 23.45 -10.41
C LYS A 370 -7.75 24.15 -9.52
N LEU A 371 -6.50 23.70 -9.59
CA LEU A 371 -5.41 24.35 -8.83
C LEU A 371 -5.21 25.79 -9.31
N ALA A 372 -5.18 26.03 -10.63
CA ALA A 372 -5.07 27.38 -11.17
C ALA A 372 -6.13 28.33 -10.60
N TYR A 373 -7.39 27.87 -10.52
CA TYR A 373 -8.49 28.62 -9.90
C TYR A 373 -8.26 28.91 -8.41
N GLU A 374 -7.83 27.90 -7.62
CA GLU A 374 -7.57 28.06 -6.18
C GLU A 374 -6.51 29.12 -5.88
N PHE A 375 -5.46 29.24 -6.72
CA PHE A 375 -4.48 30.31 -6.59
C PHE A 375 -5.02 31.67 -7.04
N ALA A 376 -5.80 31.71 -8.13
CA ALA A 376 -6.29 32.98 -8.67
C ALA A 376 -7.40 33.62 -7.82
N ILE A 377 -8.23 32.81 -7.17
CA ILE A 377 -9.40 33.30 -6.42
C ILE A 377 -9.04 34.03 -5.13
N THR A 378 -7.85 33.79 -4.55
CA THR A 378 -7.37 34.44 -3.33
C THR A 378 -6.79 35.83 -3.59
N ILE A 379 -6.34 36.11 -4.82
CA ILE A 379 -5.69 37.38 -5.17
C ILE A 379 -6.61 38.58 -4.93
N PRO A 380 -7.89 38.60 -5.35
CA PRO A 380 -8.76 39.76 -5.14
C PRO A 380 -8.90 40.19 -3.68
N GLU A 381 -9.05 39.25 -2.75
CA GLU A 381 -9.16 39.52 -1.31
C GLU A 381 -7.83 40.11 -0.77
N GLN A 382 -6.69 39.58 -1.22
CA GLN A 382 -5.39 40.11 -0.84
C GLN A 382 -5.15 41.53 -1.40
N VAL A 383 -5.65 41.83 -2.60
CA VAL A 383 -5.59 43.18 -3.18
C VAL A 383 -6.44 44.16 -2.37
N GLU A 384 -7.64 43.77 -1.96
CA GLU A 384 -8.52 44.58 -1.11
C GLU A 384 -7.84 44.90 0.23
N ALA A 385 -7.25 43.89 0.88
CA ALA A 385 -6.50 44.08 2.12
C ALA A 385 -5.28 45.01 1.97
N ILE A 386 -4.58 44.96 0.83
CA ILE A 386 -3.51 45.92 0.52
C ILE A 386 -4.08 47.33 0.35
N GLY A 387 -5.20 47.48 -0.34
CA GLY A 387 -5.89 48.76 -0.51
C GLY A 387 -6.25 49.41 0.82
N GLU A 388 -6.85 48.64 1.74
CA GLU A 388 -7.15 49.11 3.10
C GLU A 388 -5.88 49.50 3.87
N ALA A 389 -4.78 48.74 3.72
CA ALA A 389 -3.52 49.06 4.37
C ALA A 389 -2.90 50.37 3.84
N VAL A 390 -3.06 50.65 2.53
CA VAL A 390 -2.63 51.91 1.91
C VAL A 390 -3.44 53.08 2.47
N GLU A 391 -4.76 52.98 2.46
CA GLU A 391 -5.66 54.04 2.97
C GLU A 391 -5.37 54.35 4.44
N ASN A 392 -5.26 53.32 5.29
CA ASN A 392 -4.92 53.48 6.70
C ASN A 392 -3.55 54.14 6.91
N ALA A 393 -2.55 53.84 6.08
CA ALA A 393 -1.23 54.45 6.18
C ALA A 393 -1.25 55.92 5.74
N GLU A 394 -1.99 56.25 4.68
CA GLU A 394 -2.17 57.63 4.23
C GLU A 394 -2.89 58.49 5.28
N GLU A 395 -3.95 57.97 5.89
CA GLU A 395 -4.67 58.64 6.97
C GLU A 395 -3.77 58.89 8.18
N ALA A 396 -3.00 57.88 8.59
CA ALA A 396 -2.06 58.00 9.71
C ALA A 396 -0.97 59.05 9.46
N VAL A 397 -0.41 59.11 8.24
CA VAL A 397 0.56 60.15 7.87
C VAL A 397 -0.09 61.53 7.89
N LYS A 398 -1.26 61.71 7.25
CA LYS A 398 -1.97 63.00 7.22
C LYS A 398 -2.34 63.49 8.62
N GLU A 399 -2.79 62.59 9.49
CA GLU A 399 -3.12 62.94 10.87
C GLU A 399 -1.87 63.33 11.67
N ALA A 400 -0.77 62.59 11.51
CA ALA A 400 0.50 62.93 12.15
C ALA A 400 1.06 64.28 11.67
N GLU A 401 0.96 64.58 10.36
CA GLU A 401 1.32 65.90 9.81
C GLU A 401 0.48 67.01 10.44
N ARG A 402 -0.84 66.84 10.48
CA ARG A 402 -1.76 67.82 11.08
C ARG A 402 -1.45 68.07 12.55
N ILE A 403 -1.19 67.01 13.31
CA ILE A 403 -0.83 67.12 14.73
C ILE A 403 0.49 67.86 14.88
N LEU A 404 1.50 67.54 14.06
CA LEU A 404 2.82 68.16 14.07
C LEU A 404 2.78 69.65 13.69
N GLU A 405 1.98 70.04 12.69
CA GLU A 405 1.75 71.45 12.34
C GLU A 405 1.09 72.24 13.48
N GLY A 406 0.21 71.58 14.23
CA GLY A 406 -0.49 72.17 15.38
C GLY A 406 0.33 72.24 16.67
N VAL A 407 1.60 71.80 16.67
CA VAL A 407 2.48 71.84 17.83
C VAL A 407 3.12 73.22 18.00
N ASP A 408 2.87 73.85 19.14
CA ASP A 408 3.55 75.08 19.56
C ASP A 408 4.33 74.85 20.87
N GLY A 409 5.51 75.44 20.99
CA GLY A 409 6.34 75.38 22.21
C GLY A 409 7.17 74.10 22.41
N LEU A 410 7.19 73.15 21.47
CA LEU A 410 8.05 71.95 21.48
C LEU A 410 9.23 72.09 20.49
N ASP A 411 10.23 71.20 20.59
CA ASP A 411 11.23 70.99 19.55
C ASP A 411 10.70 69.94 18.56
N THR A 412 10.54 70.33 17.29
CA THR A 412 9.95 69.50 16.24
C THR A 412 10.98 68.89 15.30
N SER A 413 12.27 69.14 15.50
CA SER A 413 13.35 68.77 14.58
C SER A 413 13.36 67.26 14.24
N LEU A 414 13.38 66.40 15.26
CA LEU A 414 13.38 64.94 15.13
C LEU A 414 12.09 64.41 14.49
N TRP A 415 10.94 64.98 14.84
CA TRP A 415 9.64 64.56 14.31
C TRP A 415 9.50 64.90 12.82
N ASN A 416 9.99 66.06 12.39
CA ASN A 416 10.04 66.44 10.98
C ASN A 416 10.90 65.47 10.15
N GLU A 417 12.05 65.04 10.68
CA GLU A 417 12.90 64.03 10.00
C GLU A 417 12.19 62.68 9.90
N ARG A 418 11.53 62.23 10.98
CA ARG A 418 10.75 60.98 10.98
C ARG A 418 9.54 61.06 10.05
N MET A 419 8.86 62.21 9.96
CA MET A 419 7.75 62.41 9.03
C MET A 419 8.22 62.45 7.56
N SER A 420 9.40 63.02 7.29
CA SER A 420 10.04 62.91 5.97
C SER A 420 10.38 61.46 5.61
N ALA A 421 10.84 60.67 6.58
CA ALA A 421 11.05 59.24 6.40
C ALA A 421 9.72 58.48 6.18
N ALA A 422 8.65 58.85 6.90
CA ALA A 422 7.32 58.24 6.77
C ALA A 422 6.69 58.51 5.40
N THR A 423 6.75 59.75 4.91
CA THR A 423 6.28 60.13 3.56
C THR A 423 7.11 59.46 2.46
N THR A 424 8.43 59.35 2.66
CA THR A 424 9.29 58.59 1.75
C THR A 424 8.92 57.11 1.74
N ALA A 425 8.67 56.50 2.90
CA ALA A 425 8.24 55.11 3.01
C ALA A 425 6.87 54.88 2.33
N LEU A 426 5.93 55.83 2.49
CA LEU A 426 4.62 55.80 1.84
C LEU A 426 4.76 55.83 0.31
N SER A 427 5.59 56.74 -0.23
CA SER A 427 5.85 56.83 -1.67
C SER A 427 6.54 55.59 -2.27
N LYS A 428 7.25 54.83 -1.43
CA LYS A 428 7.93 53.57 -1.82
C LYS A 428 7.03 52.34 -1.69
N GLY A 429 5.79 52.50 -1.24
CA GLY A 429 4.85 51.38 -1.02
C GLY A 429 5.09 50.61 0.28
N SER A 430 5.87 51.15 1.22
CA SER A 430 6.12 50.53 2.53
C SER A 430 5.09 51.03 3.57
N HIS A 431 3.82 50.69 3.38
CA HIS A 431 2.68 51.22 4.15
C HIS A 431 2.78 50.96 5.66
N ALA A 432 3.21 49.75 6.07
CA ALA A 432 3.38 49.42 7.49
C ALA A 432 4.46 50.27 8.19
N LEU A 433 5.57 50.54 7.48
CA LEU A 433 6.65 51.39 8.00
C LEU A 433 6.20 52.85 8.09
N ALA A 434 5.51 53.34 7.06
CA ALA A 434 4.96 54.70 7.05
C ALA A 434 4.03 54.93 8.24
N ARG A 435 3.06 54.02 8.44
CA ARG A 435 2.14 54.07 9.59
C ARG A 435 2.86 54.01 10.93
N GLY A 436 3.80 53.07 11.10
CA GLY A 436 4.53 52.91 12.35
C GLY A 436 5.35 54.16 12.72
N LEU A 437 5.97 54.82 11.73
CA LEU A 437 6.68 56.08 11.95
C LEU A 437 5.72 57.20 12.34
N SER A 438 4.60 57.35 11.64
CA SER A 438 3.60 58.38 11.93
C SER A 438 2.94 58.20 13.31
N ASP A 439 2.51 56.98 13.65
CA ASP A 439 1.95 56.67 14.96
C ASP A 439 2.95 56.95 16.09
N SER A 440 4.25 56.67 15.86
CA SER A 440 5.31 56.98 16.83
C SER A 440 5.47 58.49 17.06
N VAL A 441 5.36 59.29 16.00
CA VAL A 441 5.44 60.76 16.09
C VAL A 441 4.25 61.31 16.88
N VAL A 442 3.03 60.84 16.59
CA VAL A 442 1.82 61.26 17.34
C VAL A 442 1.94 60.93 18.82
N ARG A 443 2.41 59.71 19.14
CA ARG A 443 2.62 59.29 20.52
C ARG A 443 3.67 60.15 21.22
N ASP A 444 4.82 60.38 20.59
CA ASP A 444 5.90 61.18 21.16
C ASP A 444 5.43 62.63 21.41
N ILE A 445 4.72 63.24 20.45
CA ILE A 445 4.12 64.58 20.61
C ILE A 445 3.15 64.62 21.79
N SER A 446 2.28 63.61 21.92
CA SER A 446 1.32 63.55 23.04
C SER A 446 2.03 63.49 24.38
N SER A 447 3.09 62.68 24.50
CA SER A 447 3.85 62.54 25.74
C SER A 447 4.63 63.82 26.10
N GLU A 448 5.21 64.52 25.11
CA GLU A 448 5.87 65.80 25.34
C GLU A 448 4.89 66.92 25.69
N ARG A 449 3.66 66.89 25.14
CA ARG A 449 2.59 67.83 25.53
C ARG A 449 2.15 67.63 26.97
N GLU A 450 1.92 66.40 27.39
CA GLU A 450 1.56 66.08 28.79
C GLU A 450 2.66 66.55 29.74
N ALA A 451 3.92 66.22 29.44
CA ALA A 451 5.09 66.68 30.21
C ALA A 451 5.19 68.22 30.26
N MET A 452 4.92 68.91 29.15
CA MET A 452 4.89 70.36 29.09
C MET A 452 3.79 70.94 30.01
N GLU A 453 2.59 70.37 29.98
CA GLU A 453 1.47 70.85 30.81
C GLU A 453 1.77 70.69 32.30
N ASP A 454 2.35 69.57 32.71
CA ASP A 454 2.73 69.32 34.10
C ASP A 454 3.81 70.29 34.58
N VAL A 455 4.86 70.49 33.79
CA VAL A 455 5.93 71.45 34.10
C VAL A 455 5.40 72.88 34.14
N ARG A 456 4.55 73.28 33.19
CA ARG A 456 3.92 74.61 33.19
C ARG A 456 3.01 74.81 34.41
N ARG A 457 2.25 73.79 34.80
CA ARG A 457 1.40 73.80 35.99
C ARG A 457 2.25 74.00 37.25
N ALA A 458 3.35 73.26 37.39
CA ALA A 458 4.28 73.43 38.50
C ALA A 458 4.94 74.81 38.51
N ARG A 459 5.39 75.33 37.35
CA ARG A 459 5.96 76.69 37.25
C ARG A 459 4.97 77.77 37.70
N ARG A 460 3.68 77.64 37.39
CA ARG A 460 2.63 78.55 37.91
C ARG A 460 2.50 78.49 39.43
N GLN A 461 2.74 77.31 40.01
CA GLN A 461 2.70 77.09 41.45
C GLN A 461 4.07 77.28 42.14
N LYS A 462 5.07 77.83 41.43
CA LYS A 462 6.44 78.03 41.95
C LYS A 462 6.45 78.63 43.35
N LYS A 463 5.65 79.67 43.61
CA LYS A 463 5.59 80.33 44.93
C LYS A 463 5.19 79.38 46.06
N LYS A 464 4.25 78.47 45.79
CA LYS A 464 3.77 77.48 46.78
C LYS A 464 4.82 76.40 47.01
N LEU A 465 5.45 75.92 45.94
CA LEU A 465 6.55 74.95 46.03
C LEU A 465 7.73 75.55 46.77
N SER A 466 8.17 76.75 46.39
CA SER A 466 9.31 77.43 47.02
C SER A 466 9.09 77.78 48.49
N ALA A 467 7.85 77.97 48.92
CA ALA A 467 7.55 78.22 50.32
C ALA A 467 7.91 77.02 51.22
N LYS A 468 7.88 75.78 50.69
CA LYS A 468 8.23 74.57 51.45
C LYS A 468 9.71 74.53 51.84
N TRP A 469 10.61 75.08 51.02
CA TRP A 469 12.06 75.09 51.31
C TRP A 469 12.61 76.47 51.69
N ALA A 470 11.85 77.56 51.57
CA ALA A 470 12.35 78.92 51.76
C ALA A 470 12.95 79.20 53.16
N ASN A 471 12.46 78.50 54.18
CA ASN A 471 12.90 78.67 55.57
C ASN A 471 13.85 77.55 56.04
N ARG A 472 14.23 76.64 55.15
CA ARG A 472 15.10 75.50 55.47
C ARG A 472 16.59 75.87 55.30
N PRO A 473 17.51 75.25 56.03
CA PRO A 473 18.95 75.51 55.91
C PRO A 473 19.53 75.07 54.56
N ASP A 474 18.90 74.11 53.87
CA ASP A 474 19.27 73.57 52.55
C ASP A 474 18.57 74.29 51.37
N ALA A 475 17.94 75.45 51.61
CA ALA A 475 17.13 76.18 50.62
C ALA A 475 17.83 76.47 49.27
N GLU A 476 19.14 76.70 49.28
CA GLU A 476 19.91 76.96 48.04
C GLU A 476 20.06 75.70 47.18
N GLU A 477 20.09 74.49 47.76
CA GLU A 477 20.14 73.24 46.99
C GLU A 477 18.83 73.00 46.23
N TRP A 478 17.69 73.16 46.91
CA TRP A 478 16.36 73.05 46.31
C TRP A 478 16.13 74.08 45.20
N LYS A 479 16.66 75.30 45.40
CA LYS A 479 16.61 76.36 44.40
C LYS A 479 17.47 76.02 43.17
N ALA A 480 18.67 75.45 43.36
CA ALA A 480 19.50 74.99 42.25
C ALA A 480 18.80 73.92 41.40
N ARG A 481 18.16 72.92 42.05
CA ARG A 481 17.36 71.88 41.35
C ARG A 481 16.16 72.48 40.61
N TRP A 482 15.50 73.49 41.18
CA TRP A 482 14.42 74.22 40.50
C TRP A 482 14.92 75.02 39.28
N ASP A 483 16.11 75.60 39.38
CA ASP A 483 16.71 76.37 38.29
C ASP A 483 17.18 75.45 37.15
N GLU A 484 17.70 74.26 37.45
CA GLU A 484 17.98 73.19 36.47
C GLU A 484 16.70 72.76 35.72
N LEU A 485 15.62 72.48 36.47
CA LEU A 485 14.29 72.22 35.91
C LEU A 485 13.82 73.36 34.98
N SER A 486 14.03 74.61 35.40
CA SER A 486 13.62 75.78 34.63
C SER A 486 14.43 75.91 33.33
N SER A 487 15.75 75.64 33.37
CA SER A 487 16.62 75.64 32.20
C SER A 487 16.18 74.57 31.20
N ALA A 488 15.92 73.34 31.64
CA ALA A 488 15.44 72.26 30.78
C ALA A 488 14.10 72.60 30.11
N ALA A 489 13.19 73.25 30.85
CA ALA A 489 11.92 73.73 30.30
C ALA A 489 12.09 74.87 29.29
N ASP A 490 13.04 75.77 29.52
CA ASP A 490 13.34 76.90 28.61
C ASP A 490 14.04 76.41 27.32
N GLU A 491 14.80 75.31 27.40
CA GLU A 491 15.35 74.56 26.26
C GLU A 491 14.32 73.65 25.56
N LYS A 492 13.06 73.67 26.01
CA LYS A 492 11.94 72.85 25.49
C LYS A 492 12.12 71.33 25.63
N GLN A 493 12.96 70.89 26.57
CA GLN A 493 13.14 69.47 26.90
C GLN A 493 12.10 69.06 27.96
N TRP A 494 10.83 68.98 27.58
CA TRP A 494 9.72 68.88 28.54
C TRP A 494 9.66 67.55 29.27
N SER A 495 9.93 66.43 28.60
CA SER A 495 10.07 65.11 29.26
C SER A 495 11.17 65.09 30.31
N HIS A 496 12.33 65.69 30.02
CA HIS A 496 13.43 65.81 30.98
C HIS A 496 13.04 66.70 32.15
N ALA A 497 12.45 67.87 31.88
CA ALA A 497 11.93 68.78 32.89
C ALA A 497 10.85 68.12 33.77
N ALA A 498 9.91 67.36 33.21
CA ALA A 498 8.89 66.67 33.99
C ALA A 498 9.51 65.61 34.93
N THR A 499 10.58 64.94 34.49
CA THR A 499 11.33 64.00 35.34
C THR A 499 12.03 64.70 36.49
N LEU A 500 12.69 65.85 36.23
CA LEU A 500 13.33 66.68 37.26
C LEU A 500 12.30 67.22 38.26
N LEU A 501 11.15 67.68 37.77
CA LEU A 501 10.05 68.16 38.59
C LEU A 501 9.52 67.06 39.51
N LYS A 502 9.27 65.86 38.96
CA LYS A 502 8.77 64.73 39.75
C LYS A 502 9.74 64.38 40.87
N ARG A 503 11.04 64.25 40.57
CA ARG A 503 12.07 64.01 41.59
C ARG A 503 12.11 65.11 42.65
N LEU A 504 12.06 66.37 42.23
CA LEU A 504 12.03 67.50 43.15
C LEU A 504 10.83 67.42 44.11
N VAL A 505 9.64 67.13 43.60
CA VAL A 505 8.42 67.04 44.41
C VAL A 505 8.47 65.83 45.35
N ASP A 506 8.83 64.65 44.83
CA ASP A 506 8.92 63.41 45.60
C ASP A 506 9.94 63.57 46.75
N ASP A 507 11.14 64.09 46.46
CA ASP A 507 12.17 64.32 47.48
C ASP A 507 11.72 65.38 48.51
N LEU A 508 11.09 66.47 48.06
CA LEU A 508 10.62 67.54 48.94
C LEU A 508 9.48 67.08 49.86
N ASP A 509 8.58 66.22 49.37
CA ASP A 509 7.50 65.65 50.17
C ASP A 509 8.08 64.67 51.23
N SER A 510 9.04 63.82 50.86
CA SER A 510 9.75 62.94 51.81
C SER A 510 10.48 63.72 52.90
N GLU A 511 11.10 64.84 52.54
CA GLU A 511 11.82 65.73 53.45
C GLU A 511 10.89 66.57 54.34
N THR A 512 9.64 66.78 53.92
CA THR A 512 8.61 67.42 54.74
C THR A 512 8.04 66.42 55.75
N GLU A 513 7.79 65.17 55.33
CA GLU A 513 7.34 64.09 56.21
C GLU A 513 8.37 63.81 57.31
N SER A 514 9.67 63.79 56.96
CA SER A 514 10.76 63.61 57.93
C SER A 514 10.86 64.75 58.96
N ASP A 515 10.60 65.99 58.53
CA ASP A 515 10.55 67.17 59.40
C ASP A 515 9.36 67.08 60.36
N GLU A 516 8.15 66.78 59.86
CA GLU A 516 6.94 66.62 60.68
C GLU A 516 7.10 65.49 61.71
N GLU A 517 7.63 64.32 61.31
CA GLU A 517 7.89 63.21 62.23
C GLU A 517 8.93 63.57 63.31
N ALA A 518 10.03 64.22 62.91
CA ALA A 518 11.06 64.65 63.85
C ALA A 518 10.53 65.72 64.82
N GLU A 519 9.69 66.65 64.36
CA GLU A 519 9.08 67.70 65.19
C GLU A 519 8.12 67.09 66.23
N GLU A 520 7.27 66.15 65.84
CA GLU A 520 6.36 65.46 66.74
C GLU A 520 7.10 64.71 67.84
N LEU A 521 8.14 63.94 67.48
CA LEU A 521 8.96 63.20 68.44
C LEU A 521 9.74 64.13 69.36
N LEU A 522 10.33 65.20 68.81
CA LEU A 522 11.03 66.20 69.59
C LEU A 522 10.09 66.88 70.59
N GLN A 523 8.90 67.27 70.17
CA GLN A 523 7.92 67.90 71.05
C GLN A 523 7.46 66.94 72.16
N PHE A 524 7.23 65.67 71.85
CA PHE A 524 6.92 64.63 72.84
C PHE A 524 8.03 64.51 73.88
N VAL A 525 9.28 64.36 73.45
CA VAL A 525 10.45 64.23 74.33
C VAL A 525 10.65 65.50 75.18
N LYS A 526 10.43 66.70 74.64
CA LYS A 526 10.48 67.96 75.42
C LYS A 526 9.42 68.01 76.52
N ASP A 527 8.20 67.60 76.21
CA ASP A 527 7.09 67.62 77.16
C ASP A 527 7.30 66.57 78.26
N GLU A 528 7.73 65.37 77.90
CA GLU A 528 8.12 64.34 78.86
C GLU A 528 9.30 64.78 79.74
N TRP A 529 10.33 65.39 79.13
CA TRP A 529 11.47 65.93 79.87
C TRP A 529 11.04 66.99 80.88
N ARG A 530 10.14 67.88 80.48
CA ARG A 530 9.63 68.94 81.36
C ARG A 530 8.94 68.36 82.58
N ILE A 531 8.13 67.31 82.42
CA ILE A 531 7.47 66.61 83.53
C ILE A 531 8.51 65.93 84.42
N LEU A 532 9.42 65.14 83.83
CA LEU A 532 10.42 64.39 84.56
C LEU A 532 11.39 65.31 85.32
N ARG A 533 11.82 66.41 84.71
CA ARG A 533 12.65 67.44 85.32
C ARG A 533 12.04 68.02 86.59
N ASN A 534 10.73 68.26 86.60
CA ASN A 534 10.01 68.72 87.80
C ASN A 534 9.98 67.63 88.89
N GLN A 535 9.81 66.35 88.52
CA GLN A 535 9.82 65.23 89.46
C GLN A 535 11.21 65.01 90.07
N LEU A 536 12.27 65.11 89.27
CA LEU A 536 13.67 65.05 89.71
C LEU A 536 14.00 66.16 90.72
N GLU A 537 13.48 67.38 90.50
CA GLU A 537 13.65 68.48 91.45
C GLU A 537 12.95 68.19 92.79
N ALA A 538 11.73 67.63 92.74
CA ALA A 538 10.99 67.24 93.93
C ALA A 538 11.66 66.10 94.72
N SER A 539 12.33 65.16 94.04
CA SER A 539 13.08 64.05 94.66
C SER A 539 14.50 64.44 95.11
N GLY A 540 14.93 65.68 94.87
CA GLY A 540 16.22 66.22 95.34
C GLY A 540 17.40 66.02 94.37
N ILE A 541 17.16 65.50 93.16
CA ILE A 541 18.17 65.36 92.09
C ILE A 541 18.32 66.70 91.36
N LYS A 542 19.32 67.49 91.77
CA LYS A 542 19.58 68.85 91.27
C LYS A 542 20.39 68.87 89.96
N VAL A 543 20.55 70.06 89.38
CA VAL A 543 21.29 70.34 88.13
C VAL A 543 22.77 69.88 88.14
N GLY A 544 23.33 69.57 89.32
CA GLY A 544 24.69 69.00 89.43
C GLY A 544 24.80 67.50 89.11
N ASP A 545 23.68 66.79 88.95
CA ASP A 545 23.66 65.37 88.58
C ASP A 545 24.07 65.16 87.11
N GLU A 546 25.05 64.29 86.87
CA GLU A 546 25.64 64.04 85.55
C GLU A 546 24.59 63.56 84.54
N GLN A 547 23.77 62.56 84.92
CA GLN A 547 22.74 62.01 84.02
C GLN A 547 21.65 63.02 83.69
N ARG A 548 21.28 63.88 84.64
CA ARG A 548 20.33 64.98 84.38
C ARG A 548 20.89 66.00 83.39
N ARG A 549 22.18 66.35 83.51
CA ARG A 549 22.84 67.28 82.58
C ARG A 549 22.99 66.69 81.19
N ASP A 550 23.36 65.42 81.11
CA ASP A 550 23.50 64.72 79.83
C ASP A 550 22.16 64.58 79.11
N CYS A 551 21.08 64.37 79.87
CA CYS A 551 19.73 64.35 79.32
C CYS A 551 19.29 65.73 78.79
N GLU A 552 19.53 66.80 79.55
CA GLU A 552 19.26 68.18 79.11
C GLU A 552 20.10 68.55 77.88
N ALA A 553 21.37 68.12 77.84
CA ALA A 553 22.25 68.29 76.68
C ALA A 553 21.73 67.52 75.46
N SER A 554 21.32 66.26 75.62
CA SER A 554 20.79 65.44 74.52
C SER A 554 19.49 66.01 73.95
N VAL A 555 18.60 66.56 74.79
CA VAL A 555 17.40 67.26 74.33
C VAL A 555 17.78 68.55 73.57
N GLY A 556 18.77 69.31 74.06
CA GLY A 556 19.28 70.51 73.36
C GLY A 556 20.01 70.19 72.04
N ASP A 557 20.71 69.07 71.97
CA ASP A 557 21.35 68.55 70.76
C ASP A 557 20.28 68.13 69.74
N ALA A 558 19.21 67.48 70.19
CA ALA A 558 18.06 67.13 69.34
C ALA A 558 17.35 68.38 68.80
N GLU A 559 17.15 69.41 69.63
CA GLU A 559 16.62 70.71 69.20
C GLU A 559 17.51 71.40 68.17
N SER A 560 18.83 71.34 68.37
CA SER A 560 19.79 71.96 67.47
C SER A 560 19.87 71.22 66.14
N ALA A 561 19.88 69.89 66.16
CA ALA A 561 19.90 69.05 64.96
C ALA A 561 18.61 69.20 64.14
N HIS A 562 17.44 69.27 64.80
CA HIS A 562 16.17 69.60 64.15
C HIS A 562 16.21 70.97 63.47
N GLY A 563 16.76 72.00 64.14
CA GLY A 563 16.89 73.35 63.58
C GLY A 563 17.86 73.43 62.39
N LEU A 564 18.75 72.44 62.23
CA LEU A 564 19.68 72.31 61.11
C LEU A 564 19.17 71.35 60.01
N SER A 565 17.95 70.83 60.13
CA SER A 565 17.39 69.81 59.24
C SER A 565 18.26 68.55 59.14
N ASP A 566 19.01 68.23 60.21
CA ASP A 566 19.71 66.97 60.36
C ASP A 566 18.80 65.97 61.07
N TRP A 567 17.89 65.34 60.30
CA TRP A 567 16.87 64.44 60.84
C TRP A 567 17.49 63.20 61.50
N GLN A 568 18.55 62.67 60.90
CA GLN A 568 19.25 61.52 61.46
C GLN A 568 19.92 61.89 62.79
N GLY A 569 20.64 63.00 62.84
CA GLY A 569 21.24 63.52 64.07
C GLY A 569 20.18 63.83 65.15
N CYS A 570 19.02 64.36 64.74
CA CYS A 570 17.89 64.63 65.64
C CYS A 570 17.34 63.34 66.25
N LEU A 571 17.00 62.34 65.43
CA LEU A 571 16.47 61.05 65.90
C LEU A 571 17.47 60.31 66.81
N GLU A 572 18.77 60.35 66.49
CA GLU A 572 19.81 59.77 67.35
C GLU A 572 19.91 60.48 68.71
N ALA A 573 19.81 61.82 68.73
CA ALA A 573 19.81 62.60 69.96
C ALA A 573 18.54 62.38 70.79
N LEU A 574 17.37 62.24 70.14
CA LEU A 574 16.10 61.89 70.78
C LEU A 574 16.14 60.50 71.42
N GLY A 575 16.68 59.50 70.71
CA GLY A 575 16.84 58.15 71.27
C GLY A 575 17.76 58.14 72.50
N LYS A 576 18.87 58.89 72.47
CA LYS A 576 19.75 59.07 73.63
C LYS A 576 19.04 59.79 74.78
N ALA A 577 18.23 60.80 74.47
CA ALA A 577 17.46 61.52 75.47
C ALA A 577 16.44 60.60 76.16
N ASP A 578 15.69 59.78 75.41
CA ASP A 578 14.72 58.82 75.95
C ASP A 578 15.39 57.77 76.86
N ASP A 579 16.50 57.18 76.43
CA ASP A 579 17.30 56.25 77.24
C ASP A 579 17.74 56.86 78.59
N LEU A 580 18.17 58.13 78.57
CA LEU A 580 18.57 58.86 79.76
C LEU A 580 17.36 59.21 80.64
N MET A 581 16.23 59.59 80.04
CA MET A 581 14.98 59.83 80.74
C MET A 581 14.46 58.58 81.44
N GLU A 582 14.53 57.41 80.80
CA GLU A 582 14.11 56.15 81.43
C GLU A 582 14.98 55.83 82.66
N ARG A 583 16.31 56.00 82.54
CA ARG A 583 17.23 55.83 83.67
C ARG A 583 16.94 56.80 84.81
N LEU A 584 16.61 58.04 84.50
CA LEU A 584 16.23 59.06 85.49
C LEU A 584 14.86 58.77 86.12
N ARG A 585 13.87 58.28 85.36
CA ARG A 585 12.56 57.84 85.89
C ARG A 585 12.69 56.74 86.93
N ARG A 586 13.65 55.81 86.75
CA ARG A 586 13.92 54.75 87.74
C ARG A 586 14.54 55.25 89.04
N ARG A 587 15.05 56.50 89.07
CA ARG A 587 15.72 57.11 90.23
C ARG A 587 14.81 58.05 91.03
N VAL A 588 13.71 58.51 90.43
CA VAL A 588 12.60 59.22 91.09
C VAL A 588 11.69 58.17 91.75
#